data_AF-A0A7C5VCJ4-F1
#
_entry.id   AF-A0A7C5VCJ4-F1
#
_cell.length_a   1.000
_cell.length_b   1.000
_cell.length_c   1.000
_cell.angle_alpha   90.00
_cell.angle_beta   90.00
_cell.angle_gamma   90.00
#
_symmetry.space_group_name_H-M   'P 1'
#
loop_
_entity.id
_entity.type
_entity.pdbx_description
1 polymer ?
#
loop_
_entity_poly.entity_id
_entity_poly.type
_entity_poly.pdbx_seq_one_letter_code
_entity_poly.pdbx_strand_id
1 'polypeptide(L)'
;MAGPRYTDQLEVDVLDLGPKVSFSGRSLGPDEVIALEGVGTFSMVHLSRNLNDLIGRGKDVTKFSRKVHFESTRRGHASLTTSAIPFLEVRWCSRLLSMVVMGARFGSFLQESQRRSEVTADRMLVPAEVRGTALEGRVRDALLANHAYYRELLGRGIDLEDARYVLPLATATSFFSASSLESVLYAVLKVRHRIGLVTSELEVYSGRLISLLSDLMPSLTGSRLAFSGPWTYYPVPDPLRESDGVFSALFGDRVPEDAELVDIMTVGGVNRVLSQDGLRTAERVYPAVQAVVLEAPSLVAYHQSIRHRSVPTAVESLVEAADRALKEPERSVVVPPRLRSSEALTSEFVARVLSMLELY
;
A
#
# COMPACT_ATOMS: atom_id res chain seq x y z
N MET A 1 -5.18 -30.54 14.76
CA MET A 1 -4.50 -29.39 14.12
C MET A 1 -5.57 -28.55 13.44
N ALA A 2 -5.57 -27.23 13.63
CA ALA A 2 -6.41 -26.35 12.82
C ALA A 2 -5.98 -26.48 11.35
N GLY A 3 -6.92 -26.41 10.41
CA GLY A 3 -6.62 -26.46 8.97
C GLY A 3 -5.76 -25.28 8.51
N PRO A 4 -5.30 -25.28 7.24
CA PRO A 4 -4.53 -24.15 6.71
C PRO A 4 -5.35 -22.86 6.76
N ARG A 5 -4.69 -21.74 7.12
CA ARG A 5 -5.29 -20.42 7.01
C ARG A 5 -5.10 -19.88 5.60
N TYR A 6 -6.13 -19.25 5.06
CA TYR A 6 -6.11 -18.71 3.70
C TYR A 6 -5.97 -17.19 3.70
N THR A 7 -5.53 -16.62 2.58
CA THR A 7 -5.34 -15.17 2.42
C THR A 7 -6.63 -14.36 2.55
N ASP A 8 -7.79 -14.93 2.23
CA ASP A 8 -9.12 -14.30 2.40
C ASP A 8 -9.65 -14.33 3.86
N GLN A 9 -8.91 -14.94 4.80
CA GLN A 9 -9.26 -15.03 6.22
C GLN A 9 -8.57 -13.94 7.05
N LEU A 10 -8.28 -12.78 6.45
CA LEU A 10 -7.78 -11.62 7.16
C LEU A 10 -8.83 -11.00 8.09
N GLU A 11 -8.36 -10.17 9.02
CA GLU A 11 -9.16 -9.40 9.95
C GLU A 11 -8.88 -7.91 9.73
N VAL A 12 -9.93 -7.09 9.74
CA VAL A 12 -9.87 -5.64 9.51
C VAL A 12 -10.76 -4.99 10.56
N ASP A 13 -10.17 -4.14 11.39
CA ASP A 13 -10.84 -3.42 12.47
C ASP A 13 -10.58 -1.92 12.33
N VAL A 14 -11.56 -1.10 12.69
CA VAL A 14 -11.39 0.36 12.83
C VAL A 14 -11.23 0.66 14.32
N LEU A 15 -10.00 1.00 14.73
CA LEU A 15 -9.69 1.32 16.12
C LEU A 15 -10.23 2.68 16.54
N ASP A 16 -10.14 3.66 15.63
CA ASP A 16 -10.69 5.00 15.82
C ASP A 16 -10.88 5.69 14.46
N LEU A 17 -11.45 6.90 14.47
CA LEU A 17 -11.64 7.73 13.28
C LEU A 17 -11.68 9.21 13.68
N GLY A 18 -11.09 10.06 12.84
CA GLY A 18 -11.10 11.51 13.00
C GLY A 18 -11.53 12.25 11.73
N PRO A 19 -11.90 13.55 11.85
CA PRO A 19 -11.98 14.30 13.09
C PRO A 19 -13.27 13.99 13.88
N LYS A 20 -13.19 14.07 15.20
CA LYS A 20 -14.33 14.03 16.12
C LYS A 20 -14.27 15.24 17.04
N VAL A 21 -15.41 15.87 17.29
CA VAL A 21 -15.51 17.02 18.20
C VAL A 21 -16.72 16.86 19.09
N SER A 22 -16.55 17.13 20.39
CA SER A 22 -17.67 17.30 21.32
C SER A 22 -17.88 18.78 21.61
N PHE A 23 -19.07 19.28 21.34
CA PHE A 23 -19.44 20.68 21.59
C PHE A 23 -20.86 20.76 22.16
N SER A 24 -21.03 21.49 23.26
CA SER A 24 -22.33 21.68 23.94
C SER A 24 -23.08 20.37 24.21
N GLY A 25 -22.37 19.32 24.64
CA GLY A 25 -22.95 18.01 24.95
C GLY A 25 -23.32 17.15 23.72
N ARG A 26 -23.04 17.62 22.50
CA ARG A 26 -23.22 16.85 21.26
C ARG A 26 -21.87 16.38 20.74
N SER A 27 -21.77 15.08 20.43
CA SER A 27 -20.62 14.50 19.73
C SER A 27 -20.86 14.53 18.23
N LEU A 28 -19.88 15.03 17.48
CA LEU A 28 -19.89 15.10 16.02
C LEU A 28 -18.80 14.19 15.47
N GLY A 29 -19.14 13.42 14.42
CA GLY A 29 -18.19 12.58 13.69
C GLY A 29 -17.61 13.29 12.47
N PRO A 30 -16.80 12.59 11.66
CA PRO A 30 -16.16 13.16 10.48
C PRO A 30 -17.16 13.75 9.48
N ASP A 31 -18.29 13.09 9.25
CA ASP A 31 -19.34 13.59 8.36
C ASP A 31 -19.80 14.99 8.79
N GLU A 32 -20.15 15.18 10.07
CA GLU A 32 -20.63 16.48 10.54
C GLU A 32 -19.52 17.53 10.61
N VAL A 33 -18.36 17.17 11.17
CA VAL A 33 -17.25 18.12 11.36
C VAL A 33 -16.75 18.63 10.01
N ILE A 34 -16.50 17.73 9.05
CA ILE A 34 -15.96 18.09 7.74
C ILE A 34 -16.99 18.87 6.93
N ALA A 35 -18.28 18.54 7.00
CA ALA A 35 -19.30 19.31 6.32
C ALA A 35 -19.44 20.75 6.87
N LEU A 36 -19.39 20.91 8.20
CA LEU A 36 -19.49 22.22 8.85
C LEU A 36 -18.26 23.10 8.56
N GLU A 37 -17.05 22.53 8.57
CA GLU A 37 -15.83 23.26 8.20
C GLU A 37 -15.75 23.51 6.69
N GLY A 38 -16.20 22.57 5.86
CA GLY A 38 -16.21 22.70 4.40
C GLY A 38 -17.01 23.92 3.91
N VAL A 39 -18.11 24.27 4.59
CA VAL A 39 -18.89 25.49 4.31
C VAL A 39 -18.25 26.76 4.90
N GLY A 40 -17.49 26.63 6.00
CA GLY A 40 -16.72 27.72 6.59
C GLY A 40 -15.59 28.25 5.70
N THR A 41 -15.21 27.54 4.64
CA THR A 41 -14.19 28.02 3.69
C THR A 41 -14.58 29.31 2.95
N PHE A 42 -15.86 29.70 2.95
CA PHE A 42 -16.36 30.90 2.26
C PHE A 42 -16.43 32.15 3.15
N SER A 43 -16.20 32.03 4.46
CA SER A 43 -16.27 33.13 5.42
C SER A 43 -15.49 32.73 6.67
N MET A 44 -14.61 33.57 7.23
CA MET A 44 -13.82 33.28 8.45
C MET A 44 -14.73 32.95 9.66
N VAL A 45 -15.22 31.71 9.71
CA VAL A 45 -16.25 31.24 10.63
C VAL A 45 -15.82 29.87 11.12
N HIS A 46 -15.71 29.72 12.44
CA HIS A 46 -15.26 28.49 13.10
C HIS A 46 -16.43 27.50 13.31
N LEU A 47 -16.13 26.20 13.40
CA LEU A 47 -17.08 25.09 13.63
C LEU A 47 -18.26 25.44 14.56
N SER A 48 -17.97 26.00 15.73
CA SER A 48 -18.95 26.30 16.78
C SER A 48 -20.01 27.29 16.32
N ARG A 49 -19.63 28.30 15.54
CA ARG A 49 -20.56 29.28 14.97
C ARG A 49 -21.42 28.65 13.89
N ASN A 50 -20.85 27.87 12.98
CA ASN A 50 -21.63 27.16 11.96
C ASN A 50 -22.66 26.21 12.58
N LEU A 51 -22.26 25.49 13.64
CA LEU A 51 -23.16 24.61 14.37
C LEU A 51 -24.29 25.38 15.06
N ASN A 52 -23.95 26.44 15.80
CA ASN A 52 -24.94 27.26 16.51
C ASN A 52 -25.92 27.95 15.53
N ASP A 53 -25.42 28.49 14.41
CA ASP A 53 -26.27 29.11 13.38
C ASP A 53 -27.21 28.08 12.74
N LEU A 54 -26.72 26.87 12.49
CA LEU A 54 -27.53 25.80 11.90
C LEU A 54 -28.62 25.31 12.87
N ILE A 55 -28.28 25.14 14.14
CA ILE A 55 -29.23 24.81 15.21
C ILE A 55 -30.23 25.94 15.44
N GLY A 56 -29.77 27.20 15.48
CA GLY A 56 -30.62 28.38 15.64
C GLY A 56 -31.65 28.55 14.51
N ARG A 57 -31.36 27.99 13.32
CA ARG A 57 -32.29 27.91 12.18
C ARG A 57 -33.17 26.66 12.19
N GLY A 58 -33.11 25.82 13.24
CA GLY A 58 -33.88 24.60 13.38
C GLY A 58 -33.51 23.50 12.37
N LYS A 59 -32.28 23.53 11.82
CA LYS A 59 -31.84 22.53 10.83
C LYS A 59 -31.20 21.32 11.51
N ASP A 60 -31.37 20.18 10.86
CA ASP A 60 -30.73 18.92 11.27
C ASP A 60 -29.30 18.83 10.71
N VAL A 61 -28.34 18.56 11.60
CA VAL A 61 -26.91 18.54 11.25
C VAL A 61 -26.58 17.38 10.30
N THR A 62 -27.17 16.21 10.51
CA THR A 62 -26.91 15.01 9.70
C THR A 62 -27.50 15.14 8.28
N LYS A 63 -28.72 15.70 8.15
CA LYS A 63 -29.29 16.03 6.84
C LYS A 63 -28.45 17.08 6.12
N PHE A 64 -27.93 18.05 6.85
CA PHE A 64 -27.03 19.06 6.29
C PHE A 64 -25.72 18.45 5.81
N SER A 65 -25.03 17.65 6.64
CA SER A 65 -23.76 17.03 6.28
C SER A 65 -23.90 16.14 5.05
N ARG A 66 -24.96 15.31 5.00
CA ARG A 66 -25.28 14.51 3.82
C ARG A 66 -25.42 15.35 2.56
N LYS A 67 -26.12 16.49 2.64
CA LYS A 67 -26.26 17.39 1.49
C LYS A 67 -24.92 17.98 1.06
N VAL A 68 -24.10 18.44 2.01
CA VAL A 68 -22.77 19.00 1.70
C VAL A 68 -21.88 17.95 1.03
N HIS A 69 -21.81 16.72 1.55
CA HIS A 69 -21.00 15.68 0.92
C HIS A 69 -21.52 15.28 -0.46
N PHE A 70 -22.84 15.15 -0.62
CA PHE A 70 -23.41 14.85 -1.93
C PHE A 70 -23.11 15.93 -2.97
N GLU A 71 -23.10 17.20 -2.58
CA GLU A 71 -22.82 18.31 -3.49
C GLU A 71 -21.31 18.53 -3.71
N SER A 72 -20.49 18.45 -2.66
CA SER A 72 -19.07 18.81 -2.75
C SER A 72 -18.16 17.59 -2.92
N THR A 73 -18.29 16.58 -2.06
CA THR A 73 -17.44 15.38 -2.10
C THR A 73 -17.67 14.60 -3.39
N ARG A 74 -18.93 14.40 -3.81
CA ARG A 74 -19.25 13.71 -5.07
C ARG A 74 -18.70 14.43 -6.30
N ARG A 75 -18.48 15.75 -6.24
CA ARG A 75 -17.90 16.53 -7.34
C ARG A 75 -16.37 16.50 -7.36
N GLY A 76 -15.74 15.72 -6.48
CA GLY A 76 -14.29 15.57 -6.42
C GLY A 76 -13.58 16.60 -5.54
N HIS A 77 -14.27 17.23 -4.58
CA HIS A 77 -13.59 18.09 -3.60
C HIS A 77 -12.75 17.23 -2.65
N ALA A 78 -11.51 16.95 -3.07
CA ALA A 78 -10.61 16.00 -2.42
C ALA A 78 -10.26 16.34 -0.96
N SER A 79 -10.21 17.64 -0.62
CA SER A 79 -9.88 18.07 0.76
C SER A 79 -10.78 17.39 1.80
N LEU A 80 -12.07 17.22 1.48
CA LEU A 80 -13.07 16.60 2.37
C LEU A 80 -12.74 15.14 2.69
N THR A 81 -12.26 14.36 1.71
CA THR A 81 -11.88 12.96 1.92
C THR A 81 -10.45 12.81 2.43
N THR A 82 -9.58 13.79 2.18
CA THR A 82 -8.24 13.80 2.78
C THR A 82 -8.24 14.20 4.26
N SER A 83 -9.28 14.89 4.73
CA SER A 83 -9.43 15.31 6.14
C SER A 83 -9.97 14.23 7.06
N ALA A 84 -10.71 13.24 6.54
CA ALA A 84 -11.18 12.11 7.34
C ALA A 84 -10.05 11.07 7.49
N ILE A 85 -9.69 10.71 8.72
CA ILE A 85 -8.60 9.78 9.02
C ILE A 85 -9.15 8.57 9.80
N PRO A 86 -9.47 7.44 9.14
CA PRO A 86 -9.64 6.17 9.83
C PRO A 86 -8.31 5.61 10.36
N PHE A 87 -8.35 5.09 11.59
CA PHE A 87 -7.26 4.33 12.20
C PHE A 87 -7.60 2.86 12.12
N LEU A 88 -6.91 2.12 11.25
CA LEU A 88 -7.19 0.72 10.95
C LEU A 88 -6.18 -0.20 11.63
N GLU A 89 -6.65 -1.35 12.08
CA GLU A 89 -5.81 -2.51 12.37
C GLU A 89 -6.16 -3.62 11.38
N VAL A 90 -5.15 -4.16 10.71
CA VAL A 90 -5.29 -5.29 9.79
C VAL A 90 -4.42 -6.41 10.29
N ARG A 91 -5.01 -7.58 10.51
CA ARG A 91 -4.33 -8.77 11.06
C ARG A 91 -4.50 -9.93 10.09
N TRP A 92 -3.51 -10.82 10.08
CA TRP A 92 -3.51 -12.02 9.25
C TRP A 92 -3.68 -11.76 7.74
N CYS A 93 -3.17 -10.62 7.26
CA CYS A 93 -3.05 -10.39 5.83
C CYS A 93 -1.71 -10.89 5.32
N SER A 94 -1.60 -11.14 4.03
CA SER A 94 -0.35 -11.44 3.36
C SER A 94 0.55 -10.19 3.28
N ARG A 95 1.85 -10.42 3.07
CA ARG A 95 2.78 -9.34 2.70
C ARG A 95 2.43 -8.73 1.34
N LEU A 96 1.81 -9.49 0.44
CA LEU A 96 1.31 -8.96 -0.84
C LEU A 96 0.25 -7.88 -0.61
N LEU A 97 -0.77 -8.14 0.22
CA LEU A 97 -1.81 -7.16 0.50
C LEU A 97 -1.21 -5.90 1.14
N SER A 98 -0.36 -6.06 2.16
CA SER A 98 0.27 -4.91 2.80
C SER A 98 1.10 -4.08 1.81
N MET A 99 1.79 -4.73 0.86
CA MET A 99 2.59 -4.06 -0.14
C MET A 99 1.74 -3.21 -1.12
N VAL A 100 0.51 -3.65 -1.42
CA VAL A 100 -0.44 -2.87 -2.23
C VAL A 100 -1.03 -1.72 -1.41
N VAL A 101 -1.52 -1.98 -0.20
CA VAL A 101 -2.20 -0.97 0.63
C VAL A 101 -1.24 0.13 1.09
N MET A 102 0.00 -0.24 1.42
CA MET A 102 1.01 0.69 1.93
C MET A 102 1.65 1.54 0.84
N GLY A 103 1.34 1.29 -0.45
CA GLY A 103 1.70 2.20 -1.55
C GLY A 103 1.01 3.56 -1.46
N ALA A 104 -0.03 3.70 -0.61
CA ALA A 104 -0.72 4.97 -0.43
C ALA A 104 0.21 6.07 0.11
N ARG A 105 0.40 7.13 -0.70
CA ARG A 105 1.35 8.22 -0.42
C ARG A 105 1.03 9.01 0.85
N PHE A 106 -0.24 9.08 1.24
CA PHE A 106 -0.72 9.86 2.39
C PHE A 106 -1.28 8.96 3.50
N GLY A 107 -0.53 7.92 3.88
CA GLY A 107 -0.89 6.98 4.95
C GLY A 107 0.26 6.56 5.85
N SER A 108 0.12 6.70 7.16
CA SER A 108 1.14 6.29 8.13
C SER A 108 0.93 4.83 8.52
N PHE A 109 1.95 3.99 8.31
CA PHE A 109 1.84 2.55 8.51
C PHE A 109 2.85 2.05 9.55
N LEU A 110 2.37 1.25 10.50
CA LEU A 110 3.21 0.48 11.41
C LEU A 110 2.96 -1.00 11.14
N GLN A 111 3.95 -1.68 10.58
CA GLN A 111 3.84 -3.09 10.22
C GLN A 111 4.78 -3.93 11.06
N GLU A 112 4.35 -5.14 11.39
CA GLU A 112 5.21 -6.15 11.98
C GLU A 112 6.51 -6.35 11.15
N SER A 113 7.64 -6.39 11.85
CA SER A 113 8.96 -6.51 11.22
C SER A 113 9.48 -7.94 11.24
N GLN A 114 9.67 -8.53 10.06
CA GLN A 114 10.41 -9.79 9.88
C GLN A 114 11.90 -9.69 10.21
N ARG A 115 12.42 -8.48 10.47
CA ARG A 115 13.81 -8.25 10.89
C ARG A 115 14.01 -8.47 12.38
N ARG A 116 12.91 -8.45 13.14
CA ARG A 116 12.91 -8.46 14.62
C ARG A 116 12.18 -9.67 15.20
N SER A 117 11.42 -10.39 14.39
CA SER A 117 10.67 -11.56 14.82
C SER A 117 10.86 -12.69 13.81
N GLU A 118 11.09 -13.88 14.35
CA GLU A 118 11.05 -15.11 13.58
C GLU A 118 9.64 -15.36 13.03
N VAL A 119 9.57 -15.90 11.82
CA VAL A 119 8.30 -16.34 11.21
C VAL A 119 8.08 -17.81 11.51
N THR A 120 6.87 -18.14 11.95
CA THR A 120 6.44 -19.52 12.25
C THR A 120 5.67 -20.11 11.06
N ALA A 121 5.59 -21.44 11.00
CA ALA A 121 4.99 -22.15 9.86
C ALA A 121 3.49 -21.85 9.68
N ASP A 122 2.76 -21.60 10.78
CA ASP A 122 1.33 -21.24 10.78
C ASP A 122 1.04 -19.89 10.11
N ARG A 123 2.09 -19.08 9.87
CA ARG A 123 2.00 -17.81 9.15
C ARG A 123 2.12 -17.98 7.64
N MET A 124 2.24 -19.19 7.12
CA MET A 124 2.18 -19.43 5.68
C MET A 124 0.72 -19.48 5.22
N LEU A 125 0.20 -18.37 4.70
CA LEU A 125 -1.17 -18.31 4.21
C LEU A 125 -1.26 -19.00 2.85
N VAL A 126 -2.29 -19.83 2.65
CA VAL A 126 -2.58 -20.40 1.34
C VAL A 126 -3.40 -19.38 0.53
N PRO A 127 -2.99 -18.99 -0.69
CA PRO A 127 -3.81 -18.14 -1.55
C PRO A 127 -5.23 -18.71 -1.69
N ALA A 128 -6.24 -17.88 -1.45
CA ALA A 128 -7.64 -18.33 -1.52
C ALA A 128 -8.02 -18.79 -2.94
N GLU A 129 -7.34 -18.27 -3.96
CA GLU A 129 -7.50 -18.61 -5.37
C GLU A 129 -7.23 -20.09 -5.67
N VAL A 130 -6.39 -20.75 -4.88
CA VAL A 130 -6.06 -22.17 -5.09
C VAL A 130 -6.91 -23.12 -4.26
N ARG A 131 -7.80 -22.62 -3.39
CA ARG A 131 -8.65 -23.43 -2.52
C ARG A 131 -9.53 -24.39 -3.34
N GLY A 132 -9.49 -25.68 -3.00
CA GLY A 132 -10.25 -26.74 -3.67
C GLY A 132 -9.75 -27.09 -5.07
N THR A 133 -8.65 -26.49 -5.54
CA THR A 133 -8.04 -26.79 -6.84
C THR A 133 -7.00 -27.91 -6.71
N ALA A 134 -6.58 -28.48 -7.84
CA ALA A 134 -5.48 -29.45 -7.87
C ALA A 134 -4.12 -28.85 -7.42
N LEU A 135 -4.00 -27.52 -7.36
CA LEU A 135 -2.78 -26.83 -6.96
C LEU A 135 -2.68 -26.60 -5.45
N GLU A 136 -3.78 -26.70 -4.69
CA GLU A 136 -3.79 -26.36 -3.26
C GLU A 136 -2.69 -27.09 -2.47
N GLY A 137 -2.59 -28.41 -2.67
CA GLY A 137 -1.59 -29.24 -2.00
C GLY A 137 -0.16 -28.83 -2.38
N ARG A 138 0.11 -28.65 -3.67
CA ARG A 138 1.43 -28.25 -4.18
C ARG A 138 1.86 -26.89 -3.63
N VAL A 139 0.96 -25.92 -3.63
CA VAL A 139 1.23 -24.57 -3.10
C VAL A 139 1.50 -24.65 -1.60
N ARG A 140 0.67 -25.35 -0.83
CA ARG A 140 0.87 -25.51 0.61
C ARG A 140 2.22 -26.15 0.93
N ASP A 141 2.58 -27.21 0.23
CA ASP A 141 3.84 -27.93 0.45
C ASP A 141 5.04 -27.04 0.10
N ALA A 142 4.96 -26.24 -0.97
CA ALA A 142 6.00 -25.30 -1.34
C ALA A 142 6.16 -24.16 -0.32
N LEU A 143 5.06 -23.61 0.22
CA LEU A 143 5.11 -22.61 1.29
C LEU A 143 5.81 -23.16 2.55
N LEU A 144 5.48 -24.39 2.95
CA LEU A 144 6.11 -25.05 4.10
C LEU A 144 7.59 -25.38 3.84
N ALA A 145 7.94 -25.78 2.62
CA ALA A 145 9.33 -26.01 2.24
C ALA A 145 10.18 -24.73 2.29
N ASN A 146 9.62 -23.58 1.87
CA ASN A 146 10.29 -22.28 1.99
C ASN A 146 10.46 -21.85 3.44
N HIS A 147 9.45 -22.09 4.28
CA HIS A 147 9.57 -21.87 5.73
C HIS A 147 10.63 -22.75 6.37
N ALA A 148 10.70 -24.03 6.00
CA ALA A 148 11.71 -24.96 6.50
C ALA A 148 13.13 -24.50 6.11
N TYR A 149 13.32 -24.08 4.86
CA TYR A 149 14.60 -23.53 4.41
C TYR A 149 14.94 -22.21 5.14
N TYR A 150 13.97 -21.33 5.37
CA TYR A 150 14.16 -20.15 6.21
C TYR A 150 14.68 -20.54 7.62
N ARG A 151 14.11 -21.56 8.26
CA ARG A 151 14.57 -22.07 9.55
C ARG A 151 15.99 -22.64 9.49
N GLU A 152 16.31 -23.34 8.41
CA GLU A 152 17.64 -23.87 8.17
C GLU A 152 18.69 -22.75 8.04
N LEU A 153 18.38 -21.67 7.30
CA LEU A 153 19.26 -20.50 7.20
C LEU A 153 19.56 -19.91 8.58
N LEU A 154 18.54 -19.76 9.45
CA LEU A 154 18.74 -19.32 10.83
C LEU A 154 19.62 -20.28 11.63
N GLY A 155 19.41 -21.60 11.47
CA GLY A 155 20.24 -22.63 12.10
C GLY A 155 21.70 -22.60 11.65
N ARG A 156 21.96 -22.13 10.43
CA ARG A 156 23.30 -21.90 9.85
C ARG A 156 23.91 -20.55 10.27
N GLY A 157 23.22 -19.77 11.10
CA GLY A 157 23.70 -18.48 11.62
C GLY A 157 23.47 -17.28 10.68
N ILE A 158 22.64 -17.44 9.64
CA ILE A 158 22.16 -16.31 8.82
C ILE A 158 21.15 -15.53 9.66
N ASP A 159 21.27 -14.21 9.67
CA ASP A 159 20.40 -13.34 10.44
C ASP A 159 19.01 -13.16 9.80
N LEU A 160 18.05 -12.68 10.59
CA LEU A 160 16.66 -12.50 10.16
C LEU A 160 16.53 -11.59 8.92
N GLU A 161 17.41 -10.59 8.78
CA GLU A 161 17.36 -9.63 7.68
C GLU A 161 17.54 -10.29 6.32
N ASP A 162 18.49 -11.23 6.22
CA ASP A 162 18.83 -11.91 4.98
C ASP A 162 18.02 -13.20 4.82
N ALA A 163 17.82 -13.97 5.90
CA ALA A 163 17.06 -15.21 5.84
C ALA A 163 15.62 -15.00 5.34
N ARG A 164 14.98 -13.89 5.67
CA ARG A 164 13.59 -13.60 5.27
C ARG A 164 13.40 -13.41 3.76
N TYR A 165 14.46 -13.25 2.97
CA TYR A 165 14.34 -13.07 1.51
C TYR A 165 13.70 -14.27 0.83
N VAL A 166 13.75 -15.46 1.44
CA VAL A 166 13.11 -16.67 0.91
C VAL A 166 11.64 -16.79 1.33
N LEU A 167 11.17 -15.97 2.25
CA LEU A 167 9.79 -16.03 2.70
C LEU A 167 8.84 -15.52 1.60
N PRO A 168 7.80 -16.28 1.25
CA PRO A 168 6.89 -15.93 0.17
C PRO A 168 6.03 -14.72 0.56
N LEU A 169 5.50 -14.01 -0.44
CA LEU A 169 4.59 -12.87 -0.22
C LEU A 169 3.27 -13.29 0.47
N ALA A 170 2.93 -14.57 0.45
CA ALA A 170 1.81 -15.13 1.19
C ALA A 170 2.07 -15.26 2.72
N THR A 171 3.27 -14.90 3.18
CA THR A 171 3.57 -14.86 4.62
C THR A 171 2.67 -13.85 5.34
N ALA A 172 2.02 -14.29 6.41
CA ALA A 172 1.13 -13.48 7.22
C ALA A 172 1.88 -12.34 7.91
N THR A 173 1.18 -11.22 8.06
CA THR A 173 1.62 -10.04 8.78
C THR A 173 0.42 -9.31 9.38
N SER A 174 0.71 -8.27 10.16
CA SER A 174 -0.27 -7.31 10.63
C SER A 174 0.26 -5.89 10.46
N PHE A 175 -0.66 -4.95 10.33
CA PHE A 175 -0.31 -3.54 10.33
C PHE A 175 -1.40 -2.66 10.94
N PHE A 176 -0.93 -1.57 11.53
CA PHE A 176 -1.74 -0.42 11.87
C PHE A 176 -1.59 0.64 10.77
N SER A 177 -2.68 1.32 10.46
CA SER A 177 -2.73 2.41 9.48
C SER A 177 -3.44 3.63 10.05
N ALA A 178 -2.79 4.78 9.99
CA ALA A 178 -3.41 6.09 10.17
C ALA A 178 -3.34 6.82 8.83
N SER A 179 -4.42 6.72 8.05
CA SER A 179 -4.44 7.15 6.65
C SER A 179 -5.69 7.94 6.36
N SER A 180 -5.62 8.88 5.41
CA SER A 180 -6.83 9.54 4.94
C SER A 180 -7.84 8.56 4.33
N LEU A 181 -9.13 8.89 4.40
CA LEU A 181 -10.20 8.14 3.73
C LEU A 181 -9.87 7.97 2.25
N GLU A 182 -9.40 9.03 1.61
CA GLU A 182 -8.96 8.99 0.21
C GLU A 182 -7.87 7.95 -0.05
N SER A 183 -6.89 7.83 0.84
CA SER A 183 -5.77 6.88 0.71
C SER A 183 -6.22 5.43 0.86
N VAL A 184 -7.12 5.15 1.81
CA VAL A 184 -7.60 3.77 2.03
C VAL A 184 -8.62 3.33 0.98
N LEU A 185 -9.38 4.27 0.40
CA LEU A 185 -10.35 3.98 -0.66
C LEU A 185 -9.70 3.58 -1.98
N TYR A 186 -8.40 3.81 -2.19
CA TYR A 186 -7.71 3.33 -3.38
C TYR A 186 -7.90 1.82 -3.58
N ALA A 187 -7.75 1.00 -2.53
CA ALA A 187 -7.95 -0.45 -2.62
C ALA A 187 -9.37 -0.81 -3.09
N VAL A 188 -10.38 -0.09 -2.56
CA VAL A 188 -11.78 -0.26 -2.96
C VAL A 188 -12.00 0.09 -4.43
N LEU A 189 -11.40 1.20 -4.89
CA LEU A 189 -11.49 1.64 -6.28
C LEU A 189 -10.76 0.68 -7.21
N LYS A 190 -9.58 0.16 -6.81
CA LYS A 190 -8.85 -0.88 -7.54
C LYS A 190 -9.71 -2.12 -7.77
N VAL A 191 -10.37 -2.63 -6.73
CA VAL A 191 -11.29 -3.77 -6.84
C VAL A 191 -12.49 -3.43 -7.73
N ARG A 192 -13.17 -2.31 -7.46
CA ARG A 192 -14.39 -1.91 -8.17
C ARG A 192 -14.18 -1.71 -9.66
N HIS A 193 -13.06 -1.12 -10.04
CA HIS A 193 -12.74 -0.81 -11.43
C HIS A 193 -11.84 -1.85 -12.09
N ARG A 194 -11.49 -2.94 -11.38
CA ARG A 194 -10.59 -3.99 -11.87
C ARG A 194 -9.28 -3.40 -12.43
N ILE A 195 -8.67 -2.50 -11.66
CA ILE A 195 -7.41 -1.86 -12.05
C ILE A 195 -6.28 -2.86 -11.80
N GLY A 196 -5.69 -3.38 -12.88
CA GLY A 196 -4.68 -4.43 -12.80
C GLY A 196 -5.23 -5.72 -12.18
N LEU A 197 -4.35 -6.51 -11.57
CA LEU A 197 -4.71 -7.75 -10.90
C LEU A 197 -5.41 -7.47 -9.57
N VAL A 198 -6.49 -8.20 -9.33
CA VAL A 198 -7.30 -8.13 -8.11
C VAL A 198 -7.38 -9.53 -7.51
N THR A 199 -6.72 -9.72 -6.36
CA THR A 199 -6.73 -10.99 -5.61
C THR A 199 -8.00 -11.13 -4.77
N SER A 200 -8.37 -12.36 -4.42
CA SER A 200 -9.48 -12.63 -3.51
C SER A 200 -9.28 -11.99 -2.13
N GLU A 201 -8.02 -11.94 -1.66
CA GLU A 201 -7.67 -11.23 -0.43
C GLU A 201 -7.97 -9.72 -0.52
N LEU A 202 -7.64 -9.08 -1.64
CA LEU A 202 -7.90 -7.66 -1.85
C LEU A 202 -9.40 -7.37 -1.96
N GLU A 203 -10.18 -8.28 -2.55
CA GLU A 203 -11.65 -8.21 -2.57
C GLU A 203 -12.23 -8.26 -1.15
N VAL A 204 -11.79 -9.21 -0.31
CA VAL A 204 -12.26 -9.32 1.07
C VAL A 204 -11.82 -8.13 1.92
N TYR A 205 -10.56 -7.69 1.80
CA TYR A 205 -10.08 -6.48 2.46
C TYR A 205 -10.95 -5.28 2.11
N SER A 206 -11.18 -5.05 0.82
CA SER A 206 -11.96 -3.91 0.33
C SER A 206 -13.43 -3.99 0.74
N GLY A 207 -14.02 -5.19 0.72
CA GLY A 207 -15.40 -5.46 1.17
C GLY A 207 -15.60 -5.20 2.67
N ARG A 208 -14.66 -5.62 3.52
CA ARG A 208 -14.70 -5.31 4.96
C ARG A 208 -14.50 -3.82 5.21
N LEU A 209 -13.53 -3.21 4.54
CA LEU A 209 -13.22 -1.79 4.66
C LEU A 209 -14.43 -0.93 4.27
N ILE A 210 -15.07 -1.19 3.14
CA ILE A 210 -16.25 -0.40 2.72
C ILE A 210 -17.43 -0.57 3.67
N SER A 211 -17.66 -1.79 4.21
CA SER A 211 -18.70 -2.03 5.20
C SER A 211 -18.49 -1.16 6.43
N LEU A 212 -17.29 -1.24 7.03
CA LEU A 212 -16.94 -0.48 8.24
C LEU A 212 -17.02 1.04 8.01
N LEU A 213 -16.47 1.53 6.90
CA LEU A 213 -16.45 2.97 6.62
C LEU A 213 -17.83 3.53 6.24
N SER A 214 -18.70 2.70 5.65
CA SER A 214 -20.07 3.10 5.31
C SER A 214 -20.96 3.15 6.55
N ASP A 215 -20.67 2.36 7.58
CA ASP A 215 -21.36 2.45 8.87
C ASP A 215 -20.87 3.66 9.69
N LEU A 216 -19.56 3.94 9.67
CA LEU A 216 -18.93 4.95 10.53
C LEU A 216 -18.96 6.38 9.96
N MET A 217 -18.89 6.53 8.63
CA MET A 217 -18.92 7.83 7.93
C MET A 217 -19.73 7.72 6.63
N PRO A 218 -21.04 7.40 6.72
CA PRO A 218 -21.88 7.06 5.56
C PRO A 218 -21.91 8.13 4.48
N SER A 219 -21.95 9.41 4.86
CA SER A 219 -22.14 10.49 3.90
C SER A 219 -20.88 10.75 3.09
N LEU A 220 -19.71 10.83 3.75
CA LEU A 220 -18.39 10.95 3.13
C LEU A 220 -18.10 9.76 2.24
N THR A 221 -18.14 8.54 2.79
CA THR A 221 -17.82 7.31 2.07
C THR A 221 -18.74 7.13 0.87
N GLY A 222 -20.06 7.22 1.07
CA GLY A 222 -21.04 7.07 0.01
C GLY A 222 -20.89 8.12 -1.09
N SER A 223 -20.69 9.39 -0.73
CA SER A 223 -20.56 10.46 -1.72
C SER A 223 -19.27 10.36 -2.52
N ARG A 224 -18.15 9.99 -1.86
CA ARG A 224 -16.87 9.79 -2.53
C ARG A 224 -16.91 8.61 -3.49
N LEU A 225 -17.53 7.52 -3.08
CA LEU A 225 -17.68 6.32 -3.91
C LEU A 225 -18.71 6.49 -5.04
N ALA A 226 -19.61 7.46 -4.94
CA ALA A 226 -20.51 7.86 -6.02
C ALA A 226 -19.85 8.79 -7.07
N PHE A 227 -18.61 9.25 -6.82
CA PHE A 227 -17.84 9.98 -7.81
C PHE A 227 -17.28 9.02 -8.84
N SER A 228 -17.98 8.90 -9.97
CA SER A 228 -17.60 8.06 -11.10
C SER A 228 -16.92 8.90 -12.18
N GLY A 229 -15.68 8.57 -12.50
CA GLY A 229 -14.93 9.17 -13.60
C GLY A 229 -13.60 8.45 -13.81
N PRO A 230 -13.02 8.53 -15.02
CA PRO A 230 -11.66 8.08 -15.23
C PRO A 230 -10.71 8.92 -14.35
N TRP A 231 -9.67 8.31 -13.79
CA TRP A 231 -8.64 9.00 -12.98
C TRP A 231 -9.13 9.64 -11.68
N THR A 232 -10.23 9.14 -11.12
CA THR A 232 -10.78 9.65 -9.86
C THR A 232 -10.03 9.14 -8.63
N TYR A 233 -8.83 8.59 -8.77
CA TYR A 233 -8.00 8.10 -7.67
C TYR A 233 -6.59 8.66 -7.80
N TYR A 234 -5.93 8.84 -6.65
CA TYR A 234 -4.53 9.22 -6.65
C TYR A 234 -3.68 8.01 -7.09
N PRO A 235 -2.77 8.18 -8.07
CA PRO A 235 -1.91 7.10 -8.49
C PRO A 235 -0.99 6.71 -7.34
N VAL A 236 -0.95 5.42 -7.03
CA VAL A 236 -0.04 4.82 -6.06
C VAL A 236 0.86 3.82 -6.78
N PRO A 237 2.07 3.55 -6.26
CA PRO A 237 2.87 2.43 -6.72
C PRO A 237 2.08 1.14 -6.53
N ASP A 238 1.70 0.50 -7.64
CA ASP A 238 0.91 -0.73 -7.64
C ASP A 238 1.75 -1.86 -8.24
N PRO A 239 2.21 -2.82 -7.43
CA PRO A 239 2.95 -3.98 -7.91
C PRO A 239 2.04 -5.02 -8.59
N LEU A 240 0.71 -4.92 -8.41
CA LEU A 240 -0.30 -5.79 -9.02
C LEU A 240 -0.89 -5.18 -10.30
N ARG A 241 -0.07 -4.49 -11.10
CA ARG A 241 -0.44 -4.12 -12.47
C ARG A 241 -0.35 -5.33 -13.40
N GLU A 242 -1.11 -5.29 -14.48
CA GLU A 242 -0.83 -6.18 -15.61
C GLU A 242 0.54 -5.83 -16.22
N SER A 243 1.08 -6.72 -17.03
CA SER A 243 2.27 -6.39 -17.83
C SER A 243 1.92 -5.19 -18.73
N ASP A 244 2.63 -4.10 -18.53
CA ASP A 244 2.42 -2.83 -19.24
C ASP A 244 3.62 -2.43 -20.10
N GLY A 245 4.70 -3.22 -20.06
CA GLY A 245 5.91 -3.00 -20.84
C GLY A 245 6.66 -1.74 -20.43
N VAL A 246 6.23 -1.02 -19.38
CA VAL A 246 6.88 0.22 -18.94
C VAL A 246 8.31 -0.08 -18.48
N PHE A 247 8.49 -1.20 -17.76
CA PHE A 247 9.83 -1.64 -17.39
C PHE A 247 10.65 -1.99 -18.64
N SER A 248 10.17 -2.86 -19.53
CA SER A 248 10.93 -3.17 -20.75
C SER A 248 11.23 -1.93 -21.63
N ALA A 249 10.32 -0.95 -21.70
CA ALA A 249 10.52 0.28 -22.47
C ALA A 249 11.58 1.20 -21.86
N LEU A 250 11.65 1.27 -20.52
CA LEU A 250 12.63 2.10 -19.81
C LEU A 250 13.99 1.39 -19.65
N PHE A 251 13.99 0.06 -19.58
CA PHE A 251 15.13 -0.73 -19.12
C PHE A 251 15.67 -1.72 -20.16
N GLY A 252 14.90 -2.07 -21.20
CA GLY A 252 15.22 -3.18 -22.10
C GLY A 252 15.42 -4.49 -21.32
N ASP A 253 16.51 -5.20 -21.62
CA ASP A 253 16.94 -6.41 -20.89
C ASP A 253 17.94 -6.09 -19.75
N ARG A 254 18.16 -4.80 -19.44
CA ARG A 254 19.11 -4.37 -18.41
C ARG A 254 18.41 -4.17 -17.07
N VAL A 255 18.88 -4.85 -16.03
CA VAL A 255 18.49 -4.60 -14.64
C VAL A 255 19.56 -3.71 -14.00
N PRO A 256 19.25 -2.50 -13.53
CA PRO A 256 20.25 -1.66 -12.86
C PRO A 256 20.64 -2.28 -11.52
N GLU A 257 21.94 -2.31 -11.24
CA GLU A 257 22.47 -2.89 -9.99
C GLU A 257 22.27 -1.95 -8.80
N ASP A 258 22.26 -0.64 -9.05
CA ASP A 258 22.10 0.45 -8.07
C ASP A 258 21.07 1.49 -8.54
N ALA A 259 20.77 2.45 -7.67
CA ALA A 259 19.93 3.60 -8.02
C ALA A 259 20.60 4.48 -9.10
N GLU A 260 20.04 4.51 -10.30
CA GLU A 260 20.54 5.27 -11.43
C GLU A 260 19.64 6.47 -11.75
N LEU A 261 20.24 7.65 -11.93
CA LEU A 261 19.51 8.83 -12.38
C LEU A 261 19.24 8.73 -13.88
N VAL A 262 17.96 8.60 -14.27
CA VAL A 262 17.55 8.44 -15.67
C VAL A 262 17.24 9.78 -16.32
N ASP A 263 16.61 10.68 -15.57
CA ASP A 263 16.27 12.00 -16.08
C ASP A 263 16.26 13.03 -14.96
N ILE A 264 16.57 14.27 -15.30
CA ILE A 264 16.33 15.45 -14.47
C ILE A 264 15.54 16.44 -15.31
N MET A 265 14.25 16.54 -15.02
CA MET A 265 13.43 17.61 -15.57
C MET A 265 13.60 18.85 -14.72
N THR A 266 14.10 19.94 -15.31
CA THR A 266 14.24 21.23 -14.62
C THR A 266 13.41 22.30 -15.29
N VAL A 267 12.82 23.20 -14.51
CA VAL A 267 12.32 24.48 -15.05
C VAL A 267 13.51 25.28 -15.57
N GLY A 268 13.37 25.88 -16.76
CA GLY A 268 14.47 26.56 -17.46
C GLY A 268 15.22 27.56 -16.57
N GLY A 269 16.56 27.46 -16.56
CA GLY A 269 17.45 28.35 -15.80
C GLY A 269 17.84 27.86 -14.40
N VAL A 270 17.17 26.83 -13.86
CA VAL A 270 17.47 26.24 -12.53
C VAL A 270 18.88 25.64 -12.47
N ASN A 271 19.40 25.12 -13.58
CA ASN A 271 20.76 24.59 -13.69
C ASN A 271 21.85 25.62 -13.32
N ARG A 272 21.55 26.93 -13.42
CA ARG A 272 22.48 28.01 -13.02
C ARG A 272 22.56 28.22 -11.51
N VAL A 273 21.57 27.70 -10.77
CA VAL A 273 21.44 27.85 -9.32
C VAL A 273 21.92 26.58 -8.61
N LEU A 274 21.71 25.40 -9.21
CA LEU A 274 22.15 24.10 -8.69
C LEU A 274 23.67 23.99 -8.39
N SER A 275 24.51 24.83 -9.01
CA SER A 275 25.97 24.84 -8.83
C SER A 275 26.46 25.44 -7.50
N GLN A 276 25.57 26.03 -6.70
CA GLN A 276 25.94 26.67 -5.43
C GLN A 276 25.41 25.86 -4.25
N ASP A 277 26.30 25.17 -3.53
CA ASP A 277 26.04 24.39 -2.30
C ASP A 277 24.80 23.47 -2.36
N GLY A 278 25.01 22.27 -2.90
CA GLY A 278 23.98 21.30 -3.31
C GLY A 278 22.89 20.92 -2.29
N LEU A 279 23.04 21.20 -0.99
CA LEU A 279 21.99 20.96 0.01
C LEU A 279 21.08 22.18 0.25
N ARG A 280 21.63 23.40 0.31
CA ARG A 280 20.84 24.62 0.60
C ARG A 280 20.03 25.10 -0.60
N THR A 281 20.53 24.81 -1.80
CA THR A 281 19.85 25.18 -3.03
C THR A 281 18.84 24.13 -3.46
N ALA A 282 19.06 22.86 -3.13
CA ALA A 282 18.13 21.77 -3.44
C ALA A 282 16.72 22.02 -2.88
N GLU A 283 16.57 22.44 -1.61
CA GLU A 283 15.23 22.77 -1.07
C GLU A 283 14.54 23.92 -1.81
N ARG A 284 15.33 24.91 -2.27
CA ARG A 284 14.80 26.10 -2.98
C ARG A 284 14.38 25.77 -4.41
N VAL A 285 15.05 24.81 -5.04
CA VAL A 285 14.75 24.42 -6.43
C VAL A 285 13.97 23.12 -6.53
N TYR A 286 13.69 22.42 -5.42
CA TYR A 286 12.95 21.15 -5.41
C TYR A 286 11.60 21.24 -6.16
N PRO A 287 10.79 22.31 -6.04
CA PRO A 287 9.57 22.44 -6.84
C PRO A 287 9.81 22.55 -8.35
N ALA A 288 11.05 22.87 -8.74
CA ALA A 288 11.47 23.17 -10.10
C ALA A 288 12.44 22.11 -10.66
N VAL A 289 12.71 21.03 -9.92
CA VAL A 289 13.55 19.91 -10.30
C VAL A 289 12.81 18.61 -10.00
N GLN A 290 12.56 17.81 -11.04
CA GLN A 290 12.06 16.45 -10.90
C GLN A 290 13.17 15.50 -11.35
N ALA A 291 13.78 14.80 -10.39
CA ALA A 291 14.70 13.71 -10.67
C ALA A 291 13.91 12.41 -10.82
N VAL A 292 14.14 11.70 -11.91
CA VAL A 292 13.66 10.34 -12.13
C VAL A 292 14.81 9.41 -11.81
N VAL A 293 14.74 8.78 -10.64
CA VAL A 293 15.72 7.79 -10.19
C VAL A 293 15.13 6.41 -10.38
N LEU A 294 15.98 5.52 -10.85
CA LEU A 294 15.66 4.18 -11.30
C LEU A 294 16.37 3.19 -10.42
N GLU A 295 15.65 2.25 -9.83
CA GLU A 295 16.22 1.22 -8.98
C GLU A 295 15.43 -0.07 -9.22
N ALA A 296 16.11 -1.22 -9.21
CA ALA A 296 15.49 -2.54 -9.24
C ALA A 296 15.61 -3.21 -7.86
N PRO A 297 14.92 -2.68 -6.83
CA PRO A 297 15.08 -3.18 -5.48
C PRO A 297 14.55 -4.62 -5.37
N SER A 298 15.10 -5.39 -4.43
CA SER A 298 14.44 -6.62 -3.98
C SER A 298 13.01 -6.32 -3.50
N LEU A 299 12.10 -7.29 -3.54
CA LEU A 299 10.76 -7.11 -2.99
C LEU A 299 10.79 -6.69 -1.51
N VAL A 300 11.80 -7.15 -0.77
CA VAL A 300 12.05 -6.75 0.62
C VAL A 300 12.41 -5.28 0.72
N ALA A 301 13.32 -4.78 -0.13
CA ALA A 301 13.73 -3.38 -0.17
C ALA A 301 12.61 -2.46 -0.67
N TYR A 302 11.89 -2.87 -1.73
CA TYR A 302 10.71 -2.17 -2.24
C TYR A 302 9.65 -1.98 -1.15
N HIS A 303 9.31 -3.05 -0.43
CA HIS A 303 8.31 -2.99 0.63
C HIS A 303 8.76 -2.12 1.83
N GLN A 304 10.06 -1.91 2.01
CA GLN A 304 10.57 -0.91 2.95
C GLN A 304 10.46 0.52 2.40
N SER A 305 10.86 0.73 1.14
CA SER A 305 10.90 2.06 0.53
C SER A 305 9.51 2.70 0.45
N ILE A 306 8.47 1.94 0.09
CA ILE A 306 7.10 2.48 0.03
C ILE A 306 6.55 2.86 1.40
N ARG A 307 6.94 2.15 2.46
CA ARG A 307 6.52 2.47 3.83
C ARG A 307 7.24 3.69 4.38
N HIS A 308 8.52 3.86 4.05
CA HIS A 308 9.32 4.99 4.51
C HIS A 308 9.19 6.22 3.59
N ARG A 309 8.63 6.05 2.39
CA ARG A 309 8.45 7.10 1.38
C ARG A 309 9.76 7.82 1.03
N SER A 310 10.86 7.08 1.02
CA SER A 310 12.21 7.63 0.88
C SER A 310 12.50 8.11 -0.55
N VAL A 311 11.96 7.43 -1.57
CA VAL A 311 12.21 7.75 -2.98
C VAL A 311 10.91 7.53 -3.78
N PRO A 312 10.52 8.45 -4.69
CA PRO A 312 9.47 8.20 -5.66
C PRO A 312 9.95 7.14 -6.68
N THR A 313 9.67 5.87 -6.40
CA THR A 313 10.11 4.76 -7.26
C THR A 313 8.96 4.31 -8.16
N ALA A 314 9.18 4.32 -9.47
CA ALA A 314 8.36 3.52 -10.38
C ALA A 314 8.67 2.05 -10.15
N VAL A 315 7.66 1.20 -10.14
CA VAL A 315 7.80 -0.22 -9.76
C VAL A 315 7.61 -1.06 -11.00
N GLU A 316 8.25 -2.21 -11.09
CA GLU A 316 7.88 -3.23 -12.07
C GLU A 316 6.57 -3.91 -11.64
N SER A 317 5.77 -4.41 -12.58
CA SER A 317 4.67 -5.31 -12.19
C SER A 317 5.25 -6.64 -11.66
N LEU A 318 4.60 -7.26 -10.68
CA LEU A 318 5.04 -8.59 -10.20
C LEU A 318 4.96 -9.66 -11.30
N VAL A 319 4.07 -9.49 -12.26
CA VAL A 319 3.94 -10.37 -13.43
C VAL A 319 5.21 -10.34 -14.26
N GLU A 320 5.65 -9.14 -14.66
CA GLU A 320 6.88 -8.99 -15.46
C GLU A 320 8.12 -9.40 -14.69
N ALA A 321 8.19 -9.04 -13.39
CA ALA A 321 9.30 -9.44 -12.53
C ALA A 321 9.39 -10.98 -12.42
N ALA A 322 8.27 -11.68 -12.31
CA ALA A 322 8.21 -13.14 -12.27
C ALA A 322 8.61 -13.76 -13.61
N ASP A 323 8.06 -13.28 -14.73
CA ASP A 323 8.40 -13.74 -16.08
C ASP A 323 9.89 -13.56 -16.39
N ARG A 324 10.45 -12.41 -15.99
CA ARG A 324 11.87 -12.09 -16.16
C ARG A 324 12.74 -13.00 -15.27
N ALA A 325 12.32 -13.26 -14.03
CA ALA A 325 13.02 -14.16 -13.14
C ALA A 325 12.97 -15.64 -13.57
N LEU A 326 11.90 -16.08 -14.22
CA LEU A 326 11.81 -17.42 -14.81
C LEU A 326 12.73 -17.58 -16.04
N LYS A 327 12.93 -16.51 -16.82
CA LYS A 327 13.81 -16.53 -18.01
C LYS A 327 15.29 -16.41 -17.65
N GLU A 328 15.64 -15.48 -16.77
CA GLU A 328 17.02 -15.15 -16.39
C GLU A 328 17.17 -15.05 -14.86
N PRO A 329 17.09 -16.16 -14.13
CA PRO A 329 17.08 -16.16 -12.67
C PRO A 329 18.35 -15.56 -12.06
N GLU A 330 19.52 -15.86 -12.64
CA GLU A 330 20.81 -15.37 -12.13
C GLU A 330 20.92 -13.85 -12.14
N ARG A 331 20.22 -13.17 -13.06
CA ARG A 331 20.23 -11.70 -13.18
C ARG A 331 19.05 -11.03 -12.48
N SER A 332 17.99 -11.77 -12.20
CA SER A 332 16.71 -11.23 -11.75
C SER A 332 16.39 -11.52 -10.29
N VAL A 333 16.95 -12.61 -9.73
CA VAL A 333 16.76 -12.97 -8.33
C VAL A 333 17.77 -12.21 -7.47
N VAL A 334 17.27 -11.31 -6.62
CA VAL A 334 18.14 -10.56 -5.70
C VAL A 334 18.52 -11.44 -4.51
N VAL A 335 19.74 -11.99 -4.57
CA VAL A 335 20.32 -12.78 -3.48
C VAL A 335 20.82 -11.84 -2.37
N PRO A 336 20.47 -12.05 -1.09
CA PRO A 336 20.92 -11.20 0.01
C PRO A 336 22.42 -11.39 0.34
N PRO A 337 23.10 -10.36 0.90
CA PRO A 337 24.55 -10.34 1.05
C PRO A 337 25.17 -11.54 1.76
N ARG A 338 24.57 -12.03 2.85
CA ARG A 338 25.09 -13.19 3.60
C ARG A 338 25.04 -14.48 2.79
N LEU A 339 24.05 -14.64 1.92
CA LEU A 339 23.95 -15.83 1.06
C LEU A 339 24.96 -15.77 -0.11
N ARG A 340 25.27 -14.57 -0.62
CA ARG A 340 26.29 -14.38 -1.68
C ARG A 340 27.70 -14.80 -1.27
N SER A 341 27.96 -14.93 0.03
CA SER A 341 29.27 -15.37 0.54
C SER A 341 29.58 -16.86 0.24
N SER A 342 28.59 -17.63 -0.21
CA SER A 342 28.73 -19.04 -0.56
C SER A 342 27.97 -19.35 -1.86
N GLU A 343 28.67 -19.94 -2.82
CA GLU A 343 28.07 -20.41 -4.08
C GLU A 343 26.95 -21.43 -3.79
N ALA A 344 27.19 -22.37 -2.87
CA ALA A 344 26.19 -23.35 -2.46
C ALA A 344 24.92 -22.70 -1.88
N LEU A 345 25.05 -21.75 -0.96
CA LEU A 345 23.90 -21.02 -0.40
C LEU A 345 23.16 -20.21 -1.45
N THR A 346 23.90 -19.63 -2.40
CA THR A 346 23.34 -18.88 -3.53
C THR A 346 22.51 -19.79 -4.42
N SER A 347 23.07 -20.93 -4.84
CA SER A 347 22.35 -21.92 -5.67
C SER A 347 21.13 -22.50 -4.95
N GLU A 348 21.25 -22.84 -3.66
CA GLU A 348 20.13 -23.32 -2.85
C GLU A 348 19.01 -22.27 -2.79
N PHE A 349 19.35 -21.01 -2.53
CA PHE A 349 18.40 -19.91 -2.45
C PHE A 349 17.68 -19.68 -3.79
N VAL A 350 18.43 -19.59 -4.90
CA VAL A 350 17.86 -19.37 -6.23
C VAL A 350 16.94 -20.53 -6.61
N ALA A 351 17.33 -21.77 -6.35
CA ALA A 351 16.48 -22.94 -6.61
C ALA A 351 15.16 -22.89 -5.81
N ARG A 352 15.19 -22.42 -4.56
CA ARG A 352 13.97 -22.24 -3.75
C ARG A 352 13.05 -21.17 -4.32
N VAL A 353 13.60 -20.03 -4.71
CA VAL A 353 12.84 -18.95 -5.35
C VAL A 353 12.19 -19.44 -6.65
N LEU A 354 12.95 -20.12 -7.51
CA LEU A 354 12.44 -20.68 -8.77
C LEU A 354 11.30 -21.68 -8.56
N SER A 355 11.42 -22.57 -7.57
CA SER A 355 10.35 -23.54 -7.28
C SER A 355 9.02 -22.89 -6.88
N MET A 356 9.06 -21.69 -6.27
CA MET A 356 7.87 -20.90 -5.99
C MET A 356 7.36 -20.16 -7.22
N LEU A 357 8.26 -19.63 -8.05
CA LEU A 357 7.89 -18.94 -9.30
C LEU A 357 7.24 -19.90 -10.31
N GLU A 358 7.58 -21.18 -10.32
CA GLU A 358 6.90 -22.18 -11.16
C GLU A 358 5.44 -22.45 -10.77
N LEU A 359 5.04 -22.01 -9.56
CA LEU A 359 3.66 -22.11 -9.07
C LEU A 359 2.87 -20.80 -9.26
N TYR A 360 3.56 -19.73 -9.63
CA TYR A 360 2.97 -18.47 -10.07
C TYR A 360 2.49 -18.63 -11.51
#